data_AF-A0A2N3E607-F1
#
_entry.id   AF-A0A2N3E607-F1
#
_cell.length_a   1.000
_cell.length_b   1.000
_cell.length_c   1.000
_cell.angle_alpha   90.00
_cell.angle_beta   90.00
_cell.angle_gamma   90.00
#
_symmetry.space_group_name_H-M   'P 1'
#
loop_
_entity.id
_entity.type
_entity.pdbx_description
1 polymer ?
#
loop_
_entity_poly.entity_id
_entity_poly.type
_entity_poly.pdbx_seq_one_letter_code
_entity_poly.pdbx_strand_id
1 'polypeptide(L)' 'RHKEAGDAFLTGYTTYSSSNKAPDSLLKLGMSLNALGNKDAACTVWSELGSRFPQASPAVVARNKLEREKAGC' A
#
# COMPACT_ATOMS: atom_id res chain seq x y z
N ARG A 1 -0.96 5.25 -17.42
CA ARG A 1 -0.64 3.82 -17.66
C ARG A 1 0.06 3.31 -16.40
N HIS A 2 -0.62 2.60 -15.51
CA HIS A 2 -0.06 2.09 -14.23
C HIS A 2 -0.02 0.54 -14.19
N LYS A 3 -0.15 -0.12 -15.35
CA LYS A 3 -0.35 -1.56 -15.42
C LYS A 3 0.93 -2.38 -15.15
N GLU A 4 2.10 -1.78 -15.32
CA GLU A 4 3.38 -2.50 -15.18
C GLU A 4 3.87 -2.58 -13.73
N ALA A 5 3.41 -1.69 -12.84
CA ALA A 5 3.74 -1.79 -11.42
C ALA A 5 2.99 -2.96 -10.74
N GLY A 6 1.80 -3.31 -11.21
CA GLY A 6 0.93 -4.33 -10.61
C GLY A 6 1.58 -5.72 -10.50
N ASP A 7 2.41 -6.10 -11.46
CA ASP A 7 2.99 -7.45 -11.51
C ASP A 7 4.17 -7.62 -10.53
N ALA A 8 5.01 -6.59 -10.34
CA ALA A 8 6.05 -6.61 -9.32
C ALA A 8 5.44 -6.58 -7.89
N PHE A 9 4.28 -5.95 -7.76
CA PHE A 9 3.52 -5.89 -6.52
C PHE A 9 2.89 -7.22 -6.12
N LEU A 10 2.42 -7.99 -7.11
CA LEU A 10 1.73 -9.26 -6.88
C LEU A 10 2.61 -10.28 -6.15
N THR A 11 3.92 -10.33 -6.41
CA THR A 11 4.83 -11.32 -5.80
C THR A 11 5.02 -11.11 -4.29
N GLY A 12 5.02 -9.86 -3.81
CA GLY A 12 5.07 -9.57 -2.37
C GLY A 12 3.71 -9.66 -1.68
N TYR A 13 2.64 -9.36 -2.43
CA TYR A 13 1.26 -9.34 -1.94
C TYR A 13 0.71 -10.76 -1.66
N THR A 14 1.10 -11.77 -2.44
CA THR A 14 0.65 -13.16 -2.27
C THR A 14 0.95 -13.70 -0.86
N THR A 15 2.02 -13.27 -0.20
CA THR A 15 2.38 -13.69 1.16
C THR A 15 1.46 -13.10 2.24
N TYR A 16 0.83 -11.95 1.99
CA TYR A 16 0.10 -11.19 3.01
C TYR A 16 -1.40 -11.00 2.73
N SER A 17 -1.90 -11.50 1.59
CA SER A 17 -3.24 -11.24 1.07
C SER A 17 -4.39 -12.02 1.73
N SER A 18 -4.13 -13.14 2.42
CA SER A 18 -5.20 -14.08 2.86
C SER A 18 -5.72 -13.87 4.30
N SER A 19 -5.62 -12.68 4.88
CA SER A 19 -6.09 -12.46 6.26
C SER A 19 -6.77 -11.10 6.43
N ASN A 20 -7.54 -10.95 7.50
CA ASN A 20 -8.10 -9.68 8.01
C ASN A 20 -7.03 -8.58 8.20
N LYS A 21 -5.74 -8.96 8.11
CA LYS A 21 -4.55 -8.11 8.12
C LYS A 21 -4.13 -7.58 6.75
N ALA A 22 -4.82 -7.92 5.65
CA ALA A 22 -4.49 -7.46 4.31
C ALA A 22 -4.33 -5.92 4.20
N PRO A 23 -5.18 -5.08 4.82
CA PRO A 23 -4.99 -3.63 4.83
C PRO A 23 -3.71 -3.20 5.56
N ASP A 24 -3.44 -3.75 6.74
CA ASP A 24 -2.22 -3.48 7.51
C ASP A 24 -0.95 -3.90 6.75
N SER A 25 -1.01 -5.01 6.02
CA SER A 25 0.09 -5.52 5.23
C SER A 25 0.40 -4.64 4.03
N LEU A 26 -0.62 -4.16 3.31
CA LEU A 26 -0.43 -3.18 2.23
C LEU A 26 0.16 -1.88 2.76
N LEU A 27 -0.32 -1.39 3.91
CA LEU A 27 0.22 -0.19 4.53
C LEU A 27 1.73 -0.33 4.78
N LYS A 28 2.13 -1.45 5.42
CA LYS A 28 3.54 -1.75 5.69
C LYS A 28 4.37 -1.92 4.42
N LEU A 29 3.81 -2.56 3.39
CA LEU A 29 4.48 -2.73 2.11
C LEU A 29 4.81 -1.37 1.47
N GLY A 30 3.83 -0.45 1.43
CA GLY A 30 4.05 0.91 0.93
C GLY A 30 5.12 1.65 1.74
N MET A 31 5.10 1.49 3.07
CA MET A 31 6.14 2.06 3.95
C MET A 31 7.54 1.49 3.64
N SER A 32 7.66 0.17 3.46
CA SER A 32 8.93 -0.47 3.11
C SER A 32 9.45 0.02 1.77
N LEU A 33 8.58 0.18 0.77
CA LEU A 33 8.98 0.67 -0.55
C LEU A 33 9.43 2.12 -0.51
N ASN A 34 8.73 2.97 0.23
CA ASN A 34 9.16 4.35 0.45
C ASN A 34 10.53 4.41 1.15
N ALA A 35 10.75 3.53 2.15
CA ALA A 35 12.03 3.42 2.84
C ALA A 35 13.17 2.91 1.93
N LEU A 36 12.84 2.10 0.92
CA LEU A 36 13.78 1.66 -0.12
C LEU A 36 13.98 2.70 -1.23
N GLY A 37 13.36 3.88 -1.13
CA GLY A 37 13.44 4.95 -2.13
C GLY A 37 12.48 4.78 -3.32
N ASN A 38 11.68 3.72 -3.34
CA ASN A 38 10.73 3.44 -4.42
C ASN A 38 9.37 4.12 -4.15
N LYS A 39 9.36 5.45 -4.24
CA LYS A 39 8.19 6.29 -3.93
C LYS A 39 7.00 6.02 -4.84
N ASP A 40 7.20 5.91 -6.16
CA ASP A 40 6.11 5.67 -7.11
C ASP A 40 5.37 4.36 -6.81
N ALA A 41 6.12 3.33 -6.47
CA ALA A 41 5.57 2.06 -6.04
C ALA A 41 4.80 2.22 -4.72
N ALA A 42 5.38 2.86 -3.71
CA ALA A 42 4.70 3.11 -2.43
C ALA A 42 3.37 3.86 -2.58
N CYS A 43 3.34 4.92 -3.39
CA CYS A 43 2.14 5.68 -3.70
C CYS A 43 1.06 4.84 -4.38
N THR A 44 1.46 3.94 -5.28
CA THR A 44 0.56 3.00 -5.92
C THR A 44 -0.09 2.07 -4.89
N VAL A 45 0.69 1.49 -3.97
CA VAL A 45 0.17 0.61 -2.90
C VAL A 45 -0.85 1.32 -2.04
N TRP A 46 -0.54 2.53 -1.58
CA TRP A 46 -1.42 3.27 -0.69
C TRP A 46 -2.70 3.74 -1.39
N SER A 47 -2.65 3.96 -2.71
CA SER A 47 -3.83 4.21 -3.54
C SER A 47 -4.70 2.95 -3.68
N GLU A 48 -4.06 1.80 -3.92
CA GLU A 48 -4.76 0.51 -3.95
C GLU A 48 -5.37 0.15 -2.59
N LEU A 49 -4.70 0.45 -1.48
CA LEU A 49 -5.22 0.22 -0.13
C LEU A 49 -6.55 0.94 0.07
N GLY A 50 -6.60 2.24 -0.25
CA GLY A 50 -7.82 3.03 -0.12
C GLY A 50 -8.95 2.55 -1.06
N SER A 51 -8.59 2.04 -2.24
CA SER A 51 -9.56 1.59 -3.25
C SER A 51 -10.09 0.18 -2.97
N ARG A 52 -9.22 -0.75 -2.54
CA ARG A 52 -9.55 -2.18 -2.31
C ARG A 52 -10.08 -2.44 -0.91
N PHE A 53 -9.70 -1.61 0.07
CA PHE A 53 -10.10 -1.78 1.48
C PHE A 53 -10.76 -0.50 2.03
N PRO A 54 -11.89 -0.05 1.46
CA PRO A 54 -12.62 1.12 1.99
C PRO A 54 -13.18 0.87 3.39
N GLN A 55 -13.31 -0.39 3.81
CA GLN A 55 -13.76 -0.81 5.14
C GLN A 55 -12.58 -1.18 6.08
N ALA A 56 -11.34 -0.83 5.73
CA ALA A 56 -10.20 -1.01 6.61
C ALA A 56 -10.43 -0.26 7.94
N SER A 57 -9.73 -0.69 9.00
CA SER A 57 -9.86 -0.02 10.29
C SER A 57 -9.52 1.47 10.16
N PRO A 58 -10.20 2.35 10.92
CA PRO A 58 -9.93 3.80 10.87
C PRO A 58 -8.45 4.14 11.12
N ALA A 59 -7.77 3.34 11.94
CA ALA A 59 -6.34 3.50 12.20
C ALA A 59 -5.48 3.25 10.96
N VAL A 60 -5.80 2.21 10.17
CA VAL A 60 -5.09 1.91 8.93
C VAL A 60 -5.35 2.99 7.88
N VAL A 61 -6.59 3.44 7.74
CA VAL A 61 -6.96 4.51 6.80
C VAL A 61 -6.26 5.82 7.14
N ALA A 62 -6.29 6.23 8.42
CA ALA A 62 -5.61 7.43 8.88
C ALA A 62 -4.10 7.34 8.63
N ARG A 63 -3.50 6.16 8.88
CA ARG A 63 -2.07 6.00 8.67
C ARG A 63 -1.68 5.97 7.21
N ASN A 64 -2.49 5.34 6.35
CA ASN A 64 -2.32 5.36 4.91
C ASN A 64 -2.28 6.79 4.37
N LYS A 65 -3.20 7.65 4.81
CA LYS A 65 -3.23 9.06 4.43
C LYS A 65 -1.94 9.79 4.84
N LEU A 66 -1.50 9.61 6.09
CA LEU A 66 -0.30 10.26 6.60
C LEU A 66 0.97 9.83 5.84
N GLU A 67 1.12 8.54 5.55
CA GLU A 67 2.30 8.05 4.84
C GLU A 67 2.33 8.52 3.37
N ARG A 68 1.16 8.64 2.72
CA ARG A 68 1.04 9.27 1.39
C ARG A 68 1.49 10.74 1.41
N GLU A 69 0.97 11.52 2.34
CA GLU A 69 1.32 12.94 2.49
C GLU A 69 2.83 13.11 2.73
N LYS A 70 3.44 12.25 3.55
CA LYS A 70 4.89 12.25 3.78
C LYS A 70 5.71 11.90 2.55
N ALA A 71 5.22 10.99 1.72
CA ALA A 71 5.91 10.55 0.52
C ALA A 71 5.74 11.53 -0.66
N GLY A 72 4.75 12.41 -0.61
CA GLY A 72 4.42 13.37 -1.67
C GLY A 72 3.41 12.83 -2.70
N CYS A 73 2.52 11.95 -2.25
CA CYS A 73 1.34 11.47 -2.98
C CYS A 73 0.07 11.61 -2.13
#